data_AF-A0AA36J9W1-F1
#
_entry.id   AF-A0AA36J9W1-F1
#
_cell.length_a   1.000
_cell.length_b   1.000
_cell.length_c   1.000
_cell.angle_alpha   90.00
_cell.angle_beta   90.00
_cell.angle_gamma   90.00
#
_symmetry.space_group_name_H-M   'P 1'
#
loop_
_entity.id
_entity.type
_entity.pdbx_description
1 polymer ?
#
loop_
_entity_poly.entity_id
_entity_poly.type
_entity_poly.pdbx_seq_one_letter_code
_entity_poly.pdbx_strand_id
1 'polypeptide(L)'
;MVADLEPLLSGARLPAGARPFAHAYGGHQFGSWSGQLGDGRAMSLGEVLGFAPGEEERSERWWPWELSLKGAGKTPYSRGGDGRAALANAAREFFAPLASKF
;
A
#
# COMPACT_ATOMS: atom_id res chain seq x y z
N MET A 1 4.82 20.54 -9.22
CA MET A 1 3.86 19.44 -9.46
C MET A 1 4.39 18.09 -9.01
N VAL A 2 5.45 17.52 -9.61
CA VAL A 2 5.98 16.20 -9.17
C VAL A 2 6.77 16.28 -7.85
N ALA A 3 7.53 17.37 -7.66
CA ALA A 3 8.33 17.60 -6.45
C ALA A 3 7.46 17.73 -5.17
N ASP A 4 6.20 18.13 -5.31
CA ASP A 4 5.28 18.32 -4.19
C ASP A 4 4.71 16.98 -3.68
N LEU A 5 4.69 15.95 -4.53
CA LEU A 5 4.14 14.62 -4.23
C LEU A 5 5.21 13.61 -3.82
N GLU A 6 6.45 13.75 -4.30
CA GLU A 6 7.53 12.81 -4.00
C GLU A 6 7.68 12.54 -2.49
N PRO A 7 7.72 13.55 -1.60
CA PRO A 7 7.91 13.30 -0.18
C PRO A 7 6.78 12.47 0.43
N LEU A 8 5.55 12.60 -0.11
CA LEU A 8 4.39 11.82 0.34
C LEU A 8 4.48 10.37 -0.16
N LEU A 9 4.86 10.19 -1.43
CA LEU A 9 4.94 8.88 -2.08
C LEU A 9 6.17 8.06 -1.66
N SER A 10 7.23 8.69 -1.18
CA SER A 10 8.40 8.00 -0.62
C SER A 10 8.27 7.72 0.88
N GLY A 11 7.27 8.30 1.54
CA GLY A 11 7.10 8.24 2.99
C GLY A 11 8.03 9.17 3.77
N ALA A 12 8.76 10.07 3.09
CA ALA A 12 9.57 11.11 3.74
C ALA A 12 8.71 12.15 4.48
N ARG A 13 7.45 12.31 4.08
CA ARG A 13 6.44 13.15 4.72
C ARG A 13 5.11 12.41 4.76
N LEU A 14 4.40 12.52 5.87
CA LEU A 14 3.05 11.97 5.98
C LEU A 14 2.01 12.98 5.46
N PRO A 15 0.93 12.51 4.80
CA PRO A 15 -0.25 13.32 4.54
C PRO A 15 -0.81 13.88 5.86
N ALA A 16 -1.41 15.07 5.80
CA ALA A 16 -2.05 15.65 6.97
C ALA A 16 -3.16 14.72 7.48
N GLY A 17 -3.15 14.43 8.78
CA GLY A 17 -4.14 13.54 9.42
C GLY A 17 -3.88 12.04 9.24
N ALA A 18 -2.87 11.63 8.46
CA ALA A 18 -2.51 10.22 8.32
C ALA A 18 -2.11 9.62 9.67
N ARG A 19 -2.57 8.40 9.93
CA ARG A 19 -2.21 7.61 11.11
C ARG A 19 -1.69 6.26 10.62
N PRO A 20 -0.39 6.17 10.28
CA PRO A 20 0.11 4.98 9.63
C PRO A 20 0.08 3.75 10.54
N PHE A 21 -0.27 2.60 9.99
CA PHE A 21 -0.31 1.34 10.71
C PHE A 21 0.00 0.16 9.78
N ALA A 22 0.27 -0.99 10.40
CA ALA A 22 0.55 -2.24 9.71
C ALA A 22 -0.41 -3.30 10.23
N HIS A 23 -1.07 -4.03 9.33
CA HIS A 23 -2.00 -5.07 9.71
C HIS A 23 -1.28 -6.30 10.27
N ALA A 24 -1.80 -6.83 11.37
CA ALA A 24 -1.49 -8.17 11.85
C ALA A 24 -2.44 -9.17 11.16
N TYR A 25 -1.89 -10.23 10.57
CA TYR A 25 -2.68 -11.35 10.06
C TYR A 25 -1.88 -12.64 10.11
N GLY A 26 -2.51 -13.77 9.85
CA GLY A 26 -1.87 -15.09 9.76
C GLY A 26 -2.40 -15.84 8.55
N GLY A 27 -1.73 -16.92 8.15
CA GLY A 27 -2.16 -17.66 6.98
C GLY A 27 -1.35 -18.92 6.70
N HIS A 28 -1.90 -19.79 5.86
CA HIS A 28 -1.19 -20.93 5.31
C HIS A 28 -0.36 -20.48 4.09
N GLN A 29 0.92 -20.83 4.05
CA GLN A 29 1.76 -20.67 2.87
C GLN A 29 2.30 -22.03 2.45
N PHE A 30 2.24 -22.33 1.15
CA PHE A 30 2.74 -23.59 0.59
C PHE A 30 2.20 -24.85 1.31
N GLY A 31 0.92 -24.81 1.70
CA GLY A 31 0.23 -25.94 2.33
C GLY A 31 0.46 -26.10 3.85
N SER A 32 1.24 -25.23 4.49
CA SER A 32 1.50 -25.27 5.93
C SER A 32 1.10 -23.97 6.63
N TRP A 33 0.69 -24.04 7.90
CA TRP A 33 0.38 -22.85 8.70
C TRP A 33 1.67 -22.06 9.00
N SER A 34 1.73 -20.80 8.57
CA SER A 34 2.91 -19.94 8.70
C SER A 34 2.92 -19.06 9.96
N GLY A 35 1.97 -19.27 10.88
CA GLY A 35 1.86 -18.49 12.11
C GLY A 35 1.53 -17.02 11.87
N GLN A 36 2.06 -16.15 12.75
CA GLN A 36 1.86 -14.71 12.68
C GLN A 36 2.62 -14.12 11.49
N LEU A 37 1.87 -13.64 10.50
CA LEU A 37 2.30 -12.81 9.39
C LEU A 37 1.92 -11.34 9.69
N GLY A 38 1.75 -10.54 8.65
CA GLY A 38 1.37 -9.15 8.74
C GLY A 38 1.99 -8.36 7.60
N ASP A 39 1.73 -7.07 7.57
CA ASP A 39 2.30 -6.15 6.59
C ASP A 39 3.81 -5.97 6.85
N GLY A 40 4.63 -6.92 6.40
CA GLY A 40 6.06 -6.95 6.68
C GLY A 40 6.89 -5.92 5.91
N ARG A 41 6.31 -5.26 4.91
CA ARG A 41 6.93 -4.19 4.11
C ARG A 41 5.92 -3.20 3.55
N ALA A 42 4.71 -3.19 4.09
CA ALA A 42 3.65 -2.27 3.70
C ALA A 42 3.18 -1.52 4.93
N MET A 43 2.68 -0.31 4.73
CA MET A 43 2.10 0.50 5.78
C MET A 43 0.88 1.19 5.22
N SER A 44 -0.28 0.96 5.82
CA SER A 44 -1.49 1.71 5.52
C SER A 44 -1.33 3.11 6.09
N LEU A 45 -1.54 4.14 5.29
CA LEU A 45 -1.53 5.55 5.70
C LEU A 45 -2.90 6.00 6.21
N GLY A 46 -3.93 5.16 6.00
CA GLY A 46 -5.33 5.44 6.29
C GLY A 46 -6.20 5.35 5.04
N GLU A 47 -7.42 5.86 5.15
CA GLU A 47 -8.39 5.89 4.07
C GLU A 47 -8.57 7.30 3.52
N VAL A 48 -8.78 7.40 2.22
CA VAL A 48 -9.15 8.63 1.52
C VAL A 48 -10.49 8.42 0.82
N LEU A 49 -11.36 9.42 0.85
CA LEU A 49 -12.62 9.37 0.12
C LEU A 49 -12.38 9.82 -1.33
N GLY A 50 -12.85 9.03 -2.28
CA GLY A 50 -12.76 9.32 -3.72
C GLY A 50 -13.98 8.79 -4.48
N PHE A 51 -13.95 8.88 -5.80
CA PHE A 51 -14.98 8.26 -6.64
C PHE A 51 -14.85 6.74 -6.60
N ALA A 52 -15.97 6.02 -6.74
CA ALA A 52 -15.92 4.57 -6.82
C ALA A 52 -15.18 4.13 -8.11
N PRO A 53 -14.57 2.94 -8.12
CA PRO A 53 -13.90 2.44 -9.31
C PRO A 53 -14.86 2.41 -10.52
N GLY A 54 -14.47 3.07 -11.62
CA GLY A 54 -15.27 3.14 -12.85
C GLY A 54 -16.31 4.27 -12.89
N GLU A 55 -16.37 5.13 -11.87
CA GLU A 55 -17.20 6.33 -11.88
C GLU A 55 -16.34 7.57 -12.18
N GLU A 56 -16.72 8.32 -13.22
CA GLU A 56 -16.06 9.56 -13.60
C GLU A 56 -16.93 10.75 -13.12
N GLU A 57 -16.49 11.37 -12.02
CA GLU A 57 -16.86 12.71 -11.53
C GLU A 57 -18.25 12.98 -10.92
N ARG A 58 -19.24 12.08 -10.95
CA ARG A 58 -20.63 12.44 -10.56
C ARG A 58 -21.40 11.48 -9.64
N SER A 59 -20.70 10.75 -8.78
CA SER A 59 -21.38 9.93 -7.78
C SER A 59 -21.79 10.75 -6.57
N GLU A 60 -23.04 10.60 -6.11
CA GLU A 60 -23.50 11.13 -4.81
C GLU A 60 -22.86 10.36 -3.63
N ARG A 61 -22.17 9.25 -3.93
CA ARG A 61 -21.53 8.39 -2.94
C ARG A 61 -20.01 8.46 -3.07
N TRP A 62 -19.36 8.82 -1.98
CA TRP A 62 -17.91 8.70 -1.84
C TRP A 62 -17.52 7.26 -1.50
N TRP A 63 -16.46 6.77 -2.13
CA TRP A 63 -15.88 5.46 -1.88
C TRP A 63 -14.60 5.58 -1.03
N PRO A 64 -14.46 4.80 0.05
CA PRO A 64 -13.24 4.77 0.84
C PRO A 64 -12.16 3.96 0.09
N TRP A 65 -11.04 4.62 -0.17
CA TRP A 65 -9.85 4.01 -0.74
C TRP A 65 -8.79 3.91 0.35
N GLU A 66 -8.32 2.69 0.61
CA GLU A 66 -7.16 2.52 1.46
C GLU A 66 -5.90 2.98 0.73
N LEU A 67 -5.16 3.89 1.35
CA LEU A 67 -3.87 4.35 0.84
C LEU A 67 -2.75 3.60 1.54
N SER A 68 -2.08 2.70 0.83
CA SER A 68 -0.97 1.91 1.37
C SER A 68 0.36 2.24 0.69
N LEU A 69 1.41 2.43 1.50
CA LEU A 69 2.77 2.63 1.03
C LEU A 69 3.60 1.36 1.17
N LYS A 70 4.05 0.81 0.04
CA LYS A 70 4.89 -0.39 -0.01
C LYS A 70 6.38 -0.02 -0.06
N GLY A 71 7.18 -0.68 0.77
CA GLY A 71 8.59 -0.35 0.97
C GLY A 71 8.82 0.80 1.96
N ALA A 72 7.81 1.16 2.75
CA ALA A 72 7.86 2.24 3.75
C ALA A 72 8.92 2.01 4.84
N GLY A 73 9.40 0.79 5.01
CA GLY A 73 10.39 0.40 6.01
C GLY A 73 9.93 -0.78 6.85
N LYS A 74 10.66 -1.05 7.93
CA LYS A 74 10.37 -2.15 8.83
C LYS A 74 9.08 -1.90 9.63
N THR A 75 8.34 -2.97 9.86
CA THR A 75 7.19 -3.05 10.75
C THR A 75 7.45 -4.16 11.77
N PRO A 76 6.63 -4.29 12.84
CA PRO A 76 6.70 -5.45 13.73
C PRO A 76 6.55 -6.80 13.00
N TYR A 77 6.00 -6.81 11.79
CA TYR A 77 5.75 -7.99 10.99
C TYR A 77 6.82 -8.26 9.92
N SER A 78 7.89 -7.45 9.85
CA SER A 78 8.98 -7.63 8.86
C SER A 78 9.79 -8.91 9.02
N ARG A 79 9.71 -9.57 10.19
CA ARG A 79 10.50 -10.76 10.54
C ARG A 79 12.01 -10.46 10.29
N GLY A 80 12.68 -11.27 9.46
CA GLY A 80 14.07 -11.06 9.05
C GLY A 80 14.28 -10.09 7.87
N GLY A 81 13.20 -9.55 7.28
CA GLY A 81 13.29 -8.64 6.12
C GLY A 81 13.68 -7.21 6.51
N ASP A 82 14.11 -6.43 5.50
CA ASP A 82 14.48 -5.02 5.65
C ASP A 82 13.29 -4.04 5.55
N GLY A 83 12.12 -4.54 5.16
CA GLY A 83 10.90 -3.75 4.98
C GLY A 83 10.89 -2.85 3.74
N ARG A 84 11.85 -3.02 2.81
CA ARG A 84 11.96 -2.21 1.59
C ARG A 84 11.40 -2.95 0.36
N ALA A 85 11.15 -2.18 -0.69
CA ALA A 85 10.73 -2.69 -1.99
C ALA A 85 11.80 -2.33 -3.03
N ALA A 86 12.34 -3.34 -3.71
CA ALA A 86 13.22 -3.12 -4.85
C ALA A 86 12.46 -2.44 -6.00
N LEU A 87 13.10 -1.50 -6.70
CA LEU A 87 12.48 -0.74 -7.79
C LEU A 87 11.86 -1.64 -8.86
N ALA A 88 12.55 -2.71 -9.26
CA ALA A 88 12.04 -3.67 -10.24
C ALA A 88 10.73 -4.34 -9.79
N ASN A 89 10.58 -4.68 -8.50
CA ASN A 89 9.36 -5.26 -7.97
C ASN A 89 8.22 -4.24 -7.94
N ALA A 90 8.51 -3.02 -7.49
CA ALA A 90 7.53 -1.93 -7.47
C ALA A 90 7.03 -1.59 -8.87
N ALA A 91 7.94 -1.51 -9.86
CA ALA A 91 7.58 -1.26 -11.25
C ALA A 91 6.70 -2.37 -11.83
N ARG A 92 7.06 -3.65 -11.61
CA ARG A 92 6.23 -4.78 -12.08
C ARG A 92 4.82 -4.74 -11.49
N GLU A 93 4.69 -4.46 -10.20
CA GLU A 93 3.39 -4.36 -9.54
C GLU A 93 2.56 -3.18 -10.04
N PHE A 94 3.20 -2.04 -10.35
CA PHE A 94 2.53 -0.87 -10.91
C PHE A 94 2.01 -1.11 -12.33
N PHE A 95 2.83 -1.73 -13.20
CA PHE A 95 2.47 -1.91 -14.61
C PHE A 95 1.62 -3.15 -14.89
N ALA A 96 1.70 -4.22 -14.08
CA ALA A 96 0.99 -5.47 -14.37
C ALA A 96 -0.54 -5.29 -14.50
N PRO A 97 -1.25 -4.53 -13.64
CA PRO A 97 -2.69 -4.29 -13.80
C PRO A 97 -3.06 -3.43 -15.00
N LEU A 98 -2.11 -2.63 -15.53
CA LEU A 98 -2.33 -1.82 -16.73
C LEU A 98 -2.25 -2.70 -17.99
N ALA A 99 -1.36 -3.70 -17.97
CA ALA A 99 -1.20 -4.63 -19.09
C ALA A 99 -2.40 -5.57 -19.27
N SER A 100 -3.11 -5.94 -18.20
CA SER A 100 -4.30 -6.81 -18.28
C SER A 100 -5.56 -6.10 -18.80
N LYS A 101 -5.47 -4.83 -19.18
CA LYS A 101 -6.58 -4.05 -19.75
C LYS A 101 -6.53 -3.95 -21.28
N PHE A 102 -5.60 -4.67 -21.92
CA PHE A 102 -5.46 -4.85 -23.36
C PHE A 102 -5.55 -6.35 -23.70
#